data_AF-A0A822BN47-F1
#
_entry.id   AF-A0A822BN47-F1
#
_cell.length_a   1.000
_cell.length_b   1.000
_cell.length_c   1.000
_cell.angle_alpha   90.00
_cell.angle_beta   90.00
_cell.angle_gamma   90.00
#
_symmetry.space_group_name_H-M   'P 1'
#
loop_
_entity.id
_entity.type
_entity.pdbx_description
1 polymer ?
#
loop_
_entity_poly.entity_id
_entity_poly.type
_entity_poly.pdbx_seq_one_letter_code
_entity_poly.pdbx_strand_id
1 'polypeptide(L)'
;MSNNNDTETLIQSSKESVNEDSYDDYSTVMRNPWDPLHSSDWDRQLPSATCLARIKRDITGVFKDPPPGVFIAPDPDNITKIHALVVGPFDTPYEGGFFYFIIRCPPDYPIRAPRCRLMTTGNNTVRFNPNLYRNGKFKLFPSTWSGPSWSPAQCLSSLMISIQSLMSENPYHNEPGFEQERTSGDSKDYNEVIKHETLRVAVCEMLENPNSCPQQLREAMIKQFSNFFDYYADLCKENVTKDGQLMRDPFGEHRGSFQYSSILTRLNQLKNKFENQSSSNEQEQKPKIDSYTQKIINSVQTNDSTLISNGDMDLDDIFNNDDGDEEDDEEEEEEYDDHLEQSEKDPSNPV
;
A
#
# COMPACT_ATOMS: atom_id res chain seq x y z
N MET A 1 37.41 -37.67 -53.45
CA MET A 1 36.59 -38.83 -53.03
C MET A 1 36.88 -39.01 -51.55
N SER A 2 36.04 -38.47 -50.67
CA SER A 2 34.83 -39.15 -50.12
C SER A 2 35.24 -40.31 -49.22
N ASN A 3 34.68 -40.59 -48.07
CA ASN A 3 33.68 -39.98 -47.18
C ASN A 3 33.76 -40.82 -45.90
N ASN A 4 33.45 -40.23 -44.75
CA ASN A 4 32.58 -40.75 -43.68
C ASN A 4 33.01 -40.13 -42.36
N ASN A 5 32.10 -39.37 -41.75
CA ASN A 5 31.58 -39.69 -40.43
C ASN A 5 30.38 -38.77 -40.10
N ASP A 6 29.29 -39.44 -39.74
CA ASP A 6 28.36 -39.12 -38.66
C ASP A 6 27.55 -37.83 -38.72
N THR A 7 26.32 -38.02 -39.18
CA THR A 7 25.17 -37.15 -38.98
C THR A 7 24.65 -37.26 -37.54
N GLU A 8 24.93 -36.26 -36.70
CA GLU A 8 24.09 -35.90 -35.55
C GLU A 8 23.56 -34.47 -35.75
N THR A 9 22.24 -34.39 -35.84
CA THR A 9 21.46 -33.20 -36.19
C THR A 9 21.19 -32.39 -34.91
N LEU A 10 21.91 -31.29 -34.72
CA LEU A 10 21.55 -30.25 -33.76
C LEU A 10 20.37 -29.43 -34.32
N ILE A 11 19.18 -29.67 -33.79
CA ILE A 11 18.02 -28.79 -33.98
C ILE A 11 18.11 -27.69 -32.92
N GLN A 12 18.58 -26.52 -33.34
CA GLN A 12 18.56 -25.30 -32.55
C GLN A 12 17.21 -24.61 -32.77
N SER A 13 16.31 -24.74 -31.80
CA SER A 13 15.01 -24.05 -31.79
C SER A 13 15.22 -22.60 -31.33
N SER A 14 15.26 -21.68 -32.29
CA SER A 14 15.10 -20.24 -32.06
C SER A 14 13.73 -19.96 -31.44
N LYS A 15 13.69 -19.49 -30.19
CA LYS A 15 12.51 -18.84 -29.61
C LYS A 15 12.71 -17.33 -29.69
N GLU A 16 11.95 -16.70 -30.58
CA GLU A 16 11.80 -15.25 -30.65
C GLU A 16 11.20 -14.73 -29.34
N SER A 17 11.88 -13.76 -28.74
CA SER A 17 11.39 -12.96 -27.62
C SER A 17 10.32 -12.00 -28.15
N VAL A 18 9.06 -12.23 -27.80
CA VAL A 18 7.98 -11.29 -28.10
C VAL A 18 8.09 -10.10 -27.14
N ASN A 19 8.37 -8.92 -27.68
CA ASN A 19 8.33 -7.64 -26.99
C ASN A 19 6.88 -7.32 -26.59
N GLU A 20 6.57 -7.26 -25.30
CA GLU A 20 5.23 -6.96 -24.76
C GLU A 20 4.95 -5.45 -24.64
N ASP A 21 5.88 -4.57 -25.05
CA ASP A 21 5.85 -3.12 -24.77
C ASP A 21 5.28 -2.22 -25.89
N SER A 22 4.47 -2.76 -26.81
CA SER A 22 3.90 -1.95 -27.89
C SER A 22 2.44 -2.27 -28.17
N TYR A 23 1.52 -1.69 -27.40
CA TYR A 23 0.11 -1.55 -27.79
C TYR A 23 -0.49 -0.27 -27.20
N ASP A 24 -0.31 0.85 -27.90
CA ASP A 24 -1.27 1.96 -27.88
C ASP A 24 -2.17 1.82 -29.12
N ASP A 25 -3.14 0.92 -29.05
CA ASP A 25 -4.28 0.87 -29.98
C ASP A 25 -5.56 1.21 -29.21
N TYR A 26 -6.27 2.25 -29.68
CA TYR A 26 -7.48 2.80 -29.09
C TYR A 26 -8.66 1.81 -29.04
N SER A 27 -8.52 0.61 -29.62
CA SER A 27 -9.47 -0.51 -29.47
C SER A 27 -9.37 -1.25 -28.11
N THR A 28 -8.32 -0.99 -27.31
CA THR A 28 -7.94 -1.77 -26.12
C THR A 28 -8.67 -1.35 -24.82
N VAL A 29 -9.38 -0.22 -24.83
CA VAL A 29 -10.07 0.33 -23.65
C VAL A 29 -11.13 -0.63 -23.08
N MET A 30 -11.60 -1.60 -23.86
CA MET A 30 -12.62 -2.58 -23.45
C MET A 30 -12.07 -3.90 -22.86
N ARG A 31 -10.74 -4.09 -22.74
CA ARG A 31 -10.18 -5.36 -22.21
C ARG A 31 -8.86 -5.18 -21.44
N ASN A 32 -8.87 -4.43 -20.35
CA ASN A 32 -7.81 -4.51 -19.34
C ASN A 32 -8.28 -5.32 -18.12
N PRO A 33 -8.31 -6.68 -18.21
CA PRO A 33 -8.85 -7.55 -17.16
C PRO A 33 -7.99 -7.59 -15.87
N TRP A 34 -6.97 -6.74 -15.77
CA TRP A 34 -6.11 -6.59 -14.62
C TRP A 34 -6.36 -5.29 -13.85
N ASP A 35 -7.03 -4.30 -14.47
CA ASP A 35 -7.16 -2.96 -13.90
C ASP A 35 -8.38 -2.86 -12.96
N PRO A 36 -8.17 -2.60 -11.64
CA PRO A 36 -9.27 -2.45 -10.69
C PRO A 36 -10.20 -1.27 -10.99
N LEU A 37 -9.73 -0.24 -11.73
CA LEU A 37 -10.53 0.92 -12.12
C LEU A 37 -11.49 0.63 -13.29
N HIS A 38 -11.21 -0.40 -14.08
CA HIS A 38 -11.96 -0.75 -15.29
C HIS A 38 -12.37 -2.23 -15.29
N SER A 39 -12.99 -2.66 -14.19
CA SER A 39 -13.39 -4.04 -13.91
C SER A 39 -14.86 -4.34 -14.25
N SER A 40 -15.28 -4.06 -15.50
CA SER A 40 -16.67 -4.22 -15.93
C SER A 40 -17.24 -5.64 -15.77
N ASP A 41 -16.36 -6.65 -15.76
CA ASP A 41 -16.71 -8.05 -15.49
C ASP A 41 -17.13 -8.27 -14.03
N TRP A 42 -16.58 -7.52 -13.09
CA TRP A 42 -16.93 -7.56 -11.68
C TRP A 42 -18.08 -6.62 -11.34
N ASP A 43 -18.23 -5.51 -12.06
CA ASP A 43 -19.37 -4.59 -11.89
C ASP A 43 -20.73 -5.26 -12.16
N ARG A 44 -20.75 -6.30 -13.00
CA ARG A 44 -21.96 -7.07 -13.33
C ARG A 44 -22.31 -8.17 -12.32
N GLN A 45 -21.51 -8.34 -11.26
CA GLN A 45 -21.66 -9.43 -10.30
C GLN A 45 -21.74 -8.87 -8.88
N LEU A 46 -22.76 -9.29 -8.14
CA LEU A 46 -22.90 -8.95 -6.72
C LEU A 46 -21.99 -9.87 -5.88
N PRO A 47 -21.12 -9.32 -5.01
CA PRO A 47 -20.37 -10.12 -4.05
C PRO A 47 -21.31 -10.88 -3.11
N SER A 48 -20.97 -12.12 -2.76
CA SER A 48 -21.74 -12.89 -1.77
C SER A 48 -21.54 -12.33 -0.35
N ALA A 49 -22.49 -12.62 0.56
CA ALA A 49 -22.35 -12.23 1.96
C ALA A 49 -21.06 -12.78 2.60
N THR A 50 -20.65 -14.00 2.24
CA THR A 50 -19.39 -14.61 2.69
C THR A 50 -18.16 -13.86 2.15
N CYS A 51 -18.21 -13.41 0.89
CA CYS A 51 -17.15 -12.58 0.29
C CYS A 51 -17.02 -11.25 1.04
N LEU A 52 -18.13 -10.53 1.24
CA LEU A 52 -18.13 -9.27 1.99
C LEU A 52 -17.65 -9.43 3.43
N ALA A 53 -18.09 -10.48 4.12
CA ALA A 53 -17.62 -10.79 5.48
C ALA A 53 -16.11 -11.07 5.51
N ARG A 54 -15.56 -11.74 4.48
CA ARG A 54 -14.12 -11.95 4.36
C ARG A 54 -13.37 -10.64 4.12
N ILE A 55 -13.86 -9.78 3.23
CA ILE A 55 -13.25 -8.47 2.95
C ILE A 55 -13.21 -7.62 4.22
N LYS A 56 -14.35 -7.53 4.94
CA LYS A 56 -14.44 -6.83 6.23
C LYS A 56 -13.41 -7.36 7.23
N ARG A 57 -13.32 -8.68 7.39
CA ARG A 57 -12.34 -9.31 8.29
C ARG A 57 -10.90 -8.93 7.93
N ASP A 58 -10.56 -8.96 6.64
CA ASP A 58 -9.22 -8.61 6.18
C ASP A 58 -8.91 -7.12 6.43
N ILE A 59 -9.87 -6.21 6.17
CA ILE A 59 -9.74 -4.77 6.47
C ILE A 59 -9.54 -4.55 7.98
N THR A 60 -10.40 -5.13 8.82
CA THR A 60 -10.27 -5.04 10.28
C THR A 60 -8.94 -5.62 10.75
N GLY A 61 -8.47 -6.71 10.14
CA GLY A 61 -7.16 -7.29 10.42
C GLY A 61 -6.02 -6.30 10.19
N VAL A 62 -6.05 -5.57 9.07
CA VAL A 62 -5.05 -4.53 8.77
C VAL A 62 -5.15 -3.36 9.76
N PHE A 63 -6.34 -2.93 10.18
CA PHE A 63 -6.44 -1.86 11.19
C PHE A 63 -5.99 -2.28 12.58
N LYS A 64 -6.22 -3.56 12.95
CA LYS A 64 -5.84 -4.10 14.26
C LYS A 64 -4.33 -4.32 14.37
N ASP A 65 -3.71 -4.81 13.29
CA ASP A 65 -2.28 -5.09 13.22
C ASP A 65 -1.73 -4.60 11.87
N PRO A 66 -1.53 -3.27 11.73
CA PRO A 66 -1.11 -2.67 10.47
C PRO A 66 0.34 -3.06 10.16
N PRO A 67 0.62 -3.59 8.95
CA PRO A 67 2.01 -3.77 8.53
C PRO A 67 2.78 -2.44 8.61
N PRO A 68 4.04 -2.45 9.07
CA PRO A 68 4.83 -1.21 9.19
C PRO A 68 4.88 -0.43 7.88
N GLY A 69 4.58 0.87 7.93
CA GLY A 69 4.58 1.74 6.75
C GLY A 69 3.42 1.50 5.77
N VAL A 70 2.39 0.74 6.15
CA VAL A 70 1.19 0.53 5.34
C VAL A 70 -0.01 1.24 5.97
N PHE A 71 -0.75 1.98 5.16
CA PHE A 71 -1.98 2.66 5.55
C PHE A 71 -3.08 2.30 4.55
N ILE A 72 -4.31 2.13 5.01
CA ILE A 72 -5.45 1.83 4.14
C ILE A 72 -6.63 2.77 4.41
N ALA A 73 -7.42 3.01 3.37
CA ALA A 73 -8.71 3.68 3.43
C ALA A 73 -9.71 2.90 2.54
N PRO A 74 -10.65 2.15 3.13
CA PRO A 74 -11.73 1.53 2.36
C PRO A 74 -12.54 2.57 1.59
N ASP A 75 -12.99 2.25 0.39
CA ASP A 75 -13.88 3.13 -0.38
C ASP A 75 -15.28 3.18 0.28
N PRO A 76 -15.85 4.39 0.48
CA PRO A 76 -17.12 4.57 1.17
C PRO A 76 -18.32 4.01 0.40
N ASP A 77 -18.24 4.00 -0.94
CA ASP A 77 -19.33 3.59 -1.81
C ASP A 77 -19.21 2.11 -2.20
N ASN A 78 -18.00 1.55 -2.12
CA ASN A 78 -17.72 0.18 -2.54
C ASN A 78 -16.66 -0.47 -1.67
N ILE A 79 -17.08 -1.24 -0.66
CA ILE A 79 -16.19 -1.97 0.25
C ILE A 79 -15.24 -2.97 -0.43
N THR A 80 -15.53 -3.39 -1.67
CA THR A 80 -14.60 -4.23 -2.43
C THR A 80 -13.39 -3.45 -2.94
N LYS A 81 -13.43 -2.12 -2.92
CA LYS A 81 -12.33 -1.23 -3.32
C LYS A 81 -11.66 -0.66 -2.07
N ILE A 82 -10.33 -0.76 -2.04
CA ILE A 82 -9.49 -0.30 -0.93
C ILE A 82 -8.39 0.57 -1.51
N HIS A 83 -8.25 1.76 -0.95
CA HIS A 83 -7.12 2.64 -1.19
C HIS A 83 -6.01 2.26 -0.21
N ALA A 84 -4.79 2.12 -0.70
CA ALA A 84 -3.66 1.74 0.15
C ALA A 84 -2.44 2.59 -0.16
N LEU A 85 -1.76 3.01 0.89
CA LEU A 85 -0.50 3.73 0.83
C LEU A 85 0.58 2.85 1.43
N VAL A 86 1.63 2.61 0.66
CA VAL A 86 2.83 1.90 1.11
C VAL A 86 3.98 2.89 1.12
N VAL A 87 4.56 3.10 2.30
CA VAL A 87 5.80 3.86 2.46
C VAL A 87 6.96 2.95 2.08
N GLY A 88 7.83 3.45 1.20
CA GLY A 88 8.98 2.69 0.73
C GLY A 88 9.92 2.29 1.87
N PRO A 89 10.43 1.04 1.91
CA PRO A 89 11.23 0.53 3.03
C PRO A 89 12.57 1.26 3.20
N PHE A 90 13.05 1.30 4.44
CA PHE A 90 14.39 1.80 4.81
C PHE A 90 15.50 0.98 4.14
N ASP A 91 16.64 1.62 3.85
CA ASP A 91 17.80 1.03 3.15
C ASP A 91 17.46 0.53 1.75
N THR A 92 16.51 1.17 1.06
CA THR A 92 16.15 0.83 -0.32
C THR A 92 16.09 2.07 -1.21
N PRO A 93 16.18 1.92 -2.54
CA PRO A 93 15.95 3.04 -3.46
C PRO A 93 14.56 3.70 -3.36
N TYR A 94 13.64 3.08 -2.61
CA TYR A 94 12.26 3.51 -2.43
C TYR A 94 12.07 4.27 -1.11
N GLU A 95 13.09 4.34 -0.25
CA GLU A 95 12.98 4.80 1.13
C GLU A 95 12.21 6.11 1.30
N GLY A 96 11.18 6.05 2.14
CA GLY A 96 10.31 7.19 2.43
C GLY A 96 9.39 7.62 1.28
N GLY A 97 9.40 6.97 0.11
CA GLY A 97 8.48 7.25 -0.99
C GLY A 97 7.04 6.85 -0.68
N PHE A 98 6.06 7.61 -1.18
CA PHE A 98 4.62 7.34 -1.01
C PHE A 98 4.02 6.62 -2.22
N PHE A 99 3.94 5.30 -2.14
CA PHE A 99 3.38 4.46 -3.21
C PHE A 99 1.91 4.17 -2.94
N TYR A 100 1.04 4.87 -3.68
CA TYR A 100 -0.41 4.75 -3.57
C TYR A 100 -0.95 3.71 -4.55
N PHE A 101 -1.74 2.78 -4.03
CA PHE A 101 -2.36 1.69 -4.74
C PHE A 101 -3.88 1.75 -4.61
N ILE A 102 -4.56 1.34 -5.68
CA ILE A 102 -5.97 0.97 -5.64
C ILE A 102 -6.05 -0.55 -5.73
N ILE A 103 -6.72 -1.15 -4.76
CA ILE A 103 -6.97 -2.59 -4.69
C ILE A 103 -8.46 -2.83 -4.83
N ARG A 104 -8.84 -3.81 -5.64
CA ARG A 104 -10.23 -4.24 -5.76
C ARG A 104 -10.33 -5.75 -5.59
N CYS A 105 -11.09 -6.17 -4.58
CA CYS A 105 -11.44 -7.56 -4.37
C CYS A 105 -12.50 -8.01 -5.38
N PRO A 106 -12.37 -9.21 -5.99
CA PRO A 106 -13.38 -9.73 -6.88
C PRO A 106 -14.67 -10.14 -6.11
N PRO A 107 -15.80 -10.32 -6.82
CA PRO A 107 -17.07 -10.78 -6.24
C PRO A 107 -16.99 -12.13 -5.52
N ASP A 108 -16.02 -12.97 -5.89
CA ASP A 108 -15.73 -14.28 -5.31
C ASP A 108 -14.46 -14.27 -4.44
N TYR A 109 -14.01 -13.11 -3.93
CA TYR A 109 -12.93 -13.05 -2.95
C TYR A 109 -13.26 -13.93 -1.72
N PRO A 110 -12.31 -14.73 -1.20
CA PRO A 110 -10.87 -14.79 -1.49
C PRO A 110 -10.48 -15.88 -2.51
N ILE A 111 -11.42 -16.44 -3.26
CA ILE A 111 -11.15 -17.52 -4.22
C ILE A 111 -10.21 -17.03 -5.33
N ARG A 112 -10.47 -15.84 -5.86
CA ARG A 112 -9.57 -15.13 -6.78
C ARG A 112 -8.85 -13.98 -6.09
N ALA A 113 -7.64 -13.69 -6.58
CA ALA A 113 -6.83 -12.59 -6.10
C ALA A 113 -7.51 -11.22 -6.36
N PRO A 114 -7.26 -10.22 -5.50
CA PRO A 114 -7.58 -8.83 -5.81
C PRO A 114 -6.85 -8.34 -7.06
N ARG A 115 -7.47 -7.42 -7.80
CA ARG A 115 -6.78 -6.59 -8.79
C ARG A 115 -6.12 -5.41 -8.08
N CYS A 116 -4.89 -5.11 -8.44
CA CYS A 116 -4.14 -4.00 -7.85
C CYS A 116 -3.57 -3.12 -8.95
N ARG A 117 -3.58 -1.81 -8.72
CA ARG A 117 -2.94 -0.81 -9.58
C ARG A 117 -2.13 0.16 -8.75
N LEU A 118 -0.86 0.33 -9.11
CA LEU A 118 -0.03 1.43 -8.63
C LEU A 118 -0.50 2.73 -9.32
N MET A 119 -0.86 3.72 -8.51
CA MET A 119 -1.28 5.04 -8.99
C MET A 119 -0.10 6.02 -9.02
N THR A 120 0.87 5.84 -8.13
CA THR A 120 2.12 6.63 -8.11
C THR A 120 3.03 6.20 -9.26
N THR A 121 2.76 6.68 -10.48
CA THR A 121 3.56 6.36 -11.70
C THR A 121 4.02 7.61 -12.46
N GLY A 122 3.78 8.80 -11.90
CA GLY A 122 4.07 10.08 -12.57
C GLY A 122 3.31 10.21 -13.88
N ASN A 123 1.98 9.99 -13.86
CA ASN A 123 1.14 9.94 -15.06
C ASN A 123 1.60 8.92 -16.10
N ASN A 124 1.89 7.70 -15.65
CA ASN A 124 2.42 6.62 -16.47
C ASN A 124 3.71 6.98 -17.20
N THR A 125 4.65 7.65 -16.51
CA THR A 125 5.98 7.95 -17.07
C THR A 125 7.10 7.19 -16.37
N VAL A 126 6.85 6.63 -15.18
CA VAL A 126 7.87 5.96 -14.37
C VAL A 126 7.51 4.50 -14.15
N ARG A 127 8.39 3.59 -14.60
CA ARG A 127 8.43 2.20 -14.14
C ARG A 127 9.29 2.13 -12.88
N PHE A 128 8.69 1.92 -11.72
CA PHE A 128 9.42 1.96 -10.43
C PHE A 128 10.21 0.69 -10.13
N ASN A 129 9.81 -0.44 -10.70
CA ASN A 129 10.42 -1.74 -10.42
C ASN A 129 10.18 -2.64 -11.64
N PRO A 130 10.97 -3.70 -11.86
CA PRO A 130 10.65 -4.70 -12.86
C PRO A 130 9.21 -5.25 -12.76
N ASN A 131 8.65 -5.26 -11.53
CA ASN A 131 7.29 -5.69 -11.22
C ASN A 131 6.26 -4.57 -10.99
N LEU A 132 6.69 -3.29 -11.00
CA LEU A 132 5.84 -2.09 -10.85
C LEU A 132 5.90 -1.27 -12.14
N TYR A 133 4.96 -1.55 -13.03
CA TYR A 133 4.98 -1.09 -14.42
C TYR A 133 4.56 0.37 -14.52
N ARG A 134 5.01 1.00 -15.60
CA ARG A 134 4.68 2.39 -15.93
C ARG A 134 3.17 2.65 -15.97
N ASN A 135 2.38 1.75 -16.54
CA ASN A 135 0.92 1.86 -16.60
C ASN A 135 0.20 1.58 -15.27
N GLY A 136 0.94 1.30 -14.20
CA GLY A 136 0.41 0.94 -12.89
C GLY A 136 0.14 -0.56 -12.71
N LYS A 137 0.36 -1.39 -13.73
CA LYS A 137 0.24 -2.84 -13.61
C LYS A 137 1.26 -3.36 -12.60
N PHE A 138 0.81 -4.30 -11.81
CA PHE A 138 1.56 -4.93 -10.75
C PHE A 138 1.66 -6.43 -10.99
N LYS A 139 2.87 -6.99 -10.95
CA LYS A 139 3.11 -8.42 -11.13
C LYS A 139 3.68 -9.03 -9.85
N LEU A 140 2.79 -9.54 -9.00
CA LEU A 140 3.21 -10.24 -7.77
C LEU A 140 3.50 -11.72 -7.99
N PHE A 141 2.66 -12.34 -8.82
CA PHE A 141 2.70 -13.78 -9.05
C PHE A 141 3.15 -14.03 -10.49
N PRO A 142 4.17 -14.85 -10.73
CA PRO A 142 4.57 -15.20 -12.08
C PRO A 142 3.42 -15.93 -12.77
N SER A 143 2.92 -15.37 -13.88
CA SER A 143 1.83 -15.96 -14.67
C SER A 143 2.27 -17.21 -15.46
N THR A 144 3.57 -17.48 -15.52
CA THR A 144 4.14 -18.43 -16.49
C THR A 144 5.19 -19.40 -15.90
N TRP A 145 5.68 -19.20 -14.66
CA TRP A 145 6.71 -20.04 -14.01
C TRP A 145 6.33 -20.44 -12.58
N SER A 146 7.03 -21.44 -12.03
CA SER A 146 6.85 -22.15 -10.76
C SER A 146 7.03 -21.31 -9.47
N GLY A 147 6.46 -20.11 -9.43
CA GLY A 147 6.35 -19.31 -8.20
C GLY A 147 5.03 -19.58 -7.47
N PRO A 148 4.93 -19.18 -6.20
CA PRO A 148 3.67 -19.27 -5.46
C PRO A 148 2.60 -18.47 -6.20
N SER A 149 1.42 -19.08 -6.36
CA SER A 149 0.22 -18.42 -6.88
C SER A 149 -0.67 -17.95 -5.75
N TRP A 150 -1.63 -17.07 -6.05
CA TRP A 150 -2.65 -16.69 -5.08
C TRP A 150 -3.35 -17.92 -4.50
N SER A 151 -3.55 -17.92 -3.18
CA SER A 151 -4.44 -18.88 -2.52
C SER A 151 -5.41 -18.16 -1.57
N PRO A 152 -6.60 -18.73 -1.33
CA PRO A 152 -7.58 -18.18 -0.38
C PRO A 152 -7.08 -18.01 1.08
N ALA A 153 -5.92 -18.61 1.40
CA ALA A 153 -5.24 -18.44 2.68
C ALA A 153 -4.56 -17.07 2.81
N GLN A 154 -4.23 -16.42 1.69
CA GLN A 154 -3.70 -15.05 1.69
C GLN A 154 -4.81 -14.05 1.98
N CYS A 155 -4.41 -12.90 2.52
CA CYS A 155 -5.28 -11.79 2.90
C CYS A 155 -4.71 -10.44 2.42
N LEU A 156 -5.47 -9.36 2.60
CA LEU A 156 -5.02 -8.00 2.26
C LEU A 156 -3.69 -7.63 2.93
N SER A 157 -3.48 -7.99 4.20
CA SER A 157 -2.21 -7.73 4.90
C SER A 157 -1.03 -8.43 4.20
N SER A 158 -1.14 -9.73 3.91
CA SER A 158 -0.08 -10.47 3.21
C SER A 158 0.19 -9.94 1.79
N LEU A 159 -0.83 -9.42 1.12
CA LEU A 159 -0.70 -8.76 -0.19
C LEU A 159 0.14 -7.49 -0.08
N MET A 160 -0.11 -6.63 0.91
CA MET A 160 0.68 -5.41 1.13
C MET A 160 2.13 -5.71 1.51
N ILE A 161 2.35 -6.70 2.36
CA ILE A 161 3.71 -7.16 2.73
C ILE A 161 4.45 -7.69 1.48
N SER A 162 3.75 -8.37 0.58
CA SER A 162 4.34 -8.84 -0.67
C SER A 162 4.68 -7.68 -1.62
N ILE A 163 3.85 -6.62 -1.67
CA ILE A 163 4.17 -5.37 -2.39
C ILE A 163 5.44 -4.72 -1.82
N GLN A 164 5.55 -4.57 -0.49
CA GLN A 164 6.74 -4.02 0.15
C GLN A 164 7.99 -4.85 -0.13
N SER A 165 7.85 -6.18 -0.17
CA SER A 165 8.98 -7.08 -0.42
C SER A 165 9.57 -6.95 -1.83
N LEU A 166 8.80 -6.44 -2.79
CA LEU A 166 9.30 -6.13 -4.14
C LEU A 166 10.15 -4.85 -4.17
N MET A 167 9.96 -3.96 -3.20
CA MET A 167 10.76 -2.75 -3.01
C MET A 167 12.05 -3.11 -2.26
N SER A 168 12.87 -3.98 -2.84
CA SER A 168 14.12 -4.48 -2.26
C SER A 168 15.27 -3.47 -2.38
N GLU A 169 16.39 -3.74 -1.70
CA GLU A 169 17.63 -2.94 -1.78
C GLU A 169 18.21 -2.91 -3.21
N ASN A 170 18.06 -4.01 -3.97
CA ASN A 170 18.61 -4.16 -5.32
C ASN A 170 17.52 -4.62 -6.30
N PRO A 171 16.56 -3.74 -6.66
CA PRO A 171 15.40 -4.07 -7.49
C PRO A 171 15.74 -4.47 -8.93
N TYR A 172 16.96 -4.22 -9.41
CA TYR A 172 17.43 -4.71 -10.70
C TYR A 172 17.31 -6.24 -10.81
N HIS A 173 17.62 -6.96 -9.72
CA HIS A 173 17.56 -8.43 -9.68
C HIS A 173 16.13 -8.99 -9.67
N ASN A 174 15.11 -8.13 -9.61
CA ASN A 174 13.72 -8.58 -9.70
C ASN A 174 13.29 -8.90 -11.14
N GLU A 175 14.09 -8.55 -12.15
CA GLU A 175 13.86 -8.92 -13.55
C GLU A 175 14.38 -10.36 -13.79
N PRO A 176 13.56 -11.29 -14.29
CA PRO A 176 13.99 -12.67 -14.54
C PRO A 176 15.20 -12.76 -15.47
N GLY A 177 16.24 -13.50 -15.05
CA GLY A 177 17.49 -13.63 -15.79
C GLY A 177 18.49 -12.50 -15.57
N PHE A 178 18.24 -11.63 -14.59
CA PHE A 178 19.12 -10.54 -14.15
C PHE A 178 19.58 -10.75 -12.70
N GLU A 179 19.57 -12.00 -12.20
CA GLU A 179 20.07 -12.34 -10.86
C GLU A 179 21.57 -12.01 -10.71
N GLN A 180 22.30 -11.99 -11.83
CA GLN A 180 23.65 -11.45 -11.93
C GLN A 180 23.64 -10.21 -12.84
N GLU A 181 24.43 -9.20 -12.46
CA GLU A 181 24.61 -8.01 -13.29
C GLU A 181 25.21 -8.37 -14.65
N ARG A 182 24.65 -7.83 -15.74
CA ARG A 182 25.21 -8.03 -17.09
C ARG A 182 26.50 -7.23 -17.27
N THR A 183 26.47 -6.00 -16.77
CA THR A 183 27.62 -5.12 -16.66
C THR A 183 27.79 -4.72 -15.21
N SER A 184 29.03 -4.73 -14.72
CA SER A 184 29.32 -4.33 -13.35
C SER A 184 28.83 -2.90 -13.10
N GLY A 185 27.98 -2.73 -12.09
CA GLY A 185 27.38 -1.45 -11.73
C GLY A 185 25.95 -1.25 -12.23
N ASP A 186 25.38 -2.18 -13.01
CA ASP A 186 24.00 -2.07 -13.51
C ASP A 186 22.97 -1.91 -12.37
N SER A 187 23.08 -2.71 -11.29
CA SER A 187 22.15 -2.60 -10.15
C SER A 187 22.30 -1.25 -9.47
N LYS A 188 23.54 -0.75 -9.33
CA LYS A 188 23.81 0.56 -8.74
C LYS A 188 23.23 1.68 -9.59
N ASP A 189 23.46 1.67 -10.90
CA ASP A 189 22.93 2.69 -11.82
C ASP A 189 21.39 2.68 -11.78
N TYR A 190 20.76 1.50 -11.79
CA TYR A 190 19.32 1.38 -11.61
C TYR A 190 18.84 1.94 -10.26
N ASN A 191 19.54 1.65 -9.16
CA ASN A 191 19.22 2.19 -7.84
C ASN A 191 19.27 3.72 -7.81
N GLU A 192 20.26 4.34 -8.44
CA GLU A 192 20.36 5.80 -8.50
C GLU A 192 19.16 6.42 -9.25
N VAL A 193 18.75 5.79 -10.36
CA VAL A 193 17.55 6.19 -11.09
C VAL A 193 16.31 6.08 -10.20
N ILE A 194 16.10 4.93 -9.55
CA ILE A 194 14.91 4.72 -8.70
C ILE A 194 14.91 5.69 -7.52
N LYS A 195 16.04 5.93 -6.84
CA LYS A 195 16.12 6.93 -5.75
C LYS A 195 15.66 8.31 -6.20
N HIS A 196 16.14 8.76 -7.36
CA HIS A 196 15.76 10.04 -7.92
C HIS A 196 14.25 10.11 -8.20
N GLU A 197 13.72 9.09 -8.88
CA GLU A 197 12.30 9.01 -9.24
C GLU A 197 11.39 8.86 -8.01
N THR A 198 11.84 8.18 -6.96
CA THR A 198 11.17 8.10 -5.66
C THR A 198 10.98 9.50 -5.07
N LEU A 199 12.03 10.31 -4.97
CA LEU A 199 11.89 11.68 -4.45
C LEU A 199 11.04 12.56 -5.38
N ARG A 200 11.28 12.46 -6.69
CA ARG A 200 10.63 13.33 -7.69
C ARG A 200 9.13 13.10 -7.78
N VAL A 201 8.71 11.83 -7.82
CA VAL A 201 7.33 11.42 -8.07
C VAL A 201 6.67 10.91 -6.80
N ALA A 202 7.25 9.91 -6.15
CA ALA A 202 6.63 9.27 -5.00
C ALA A 202 6.64 10.14 -3.75
N VAL A 203 7.50 11.15 -3.65
CA VAL A 203 7.46 12.14 -2.56
C VAL A 203 6.83 13.45 -3.07
N CYS A 204 7.49 14.16 -3.98
CA CYS A 204 7.07 15.51 -4.34
C CYS A 204 5.71 15.55 -5.06
N GLU A 205 5.54 14.83 -6.19
CA GLU A 205 4.28 14.88 -6.96
C GLU A 205 3.07 14.38 -6.15
N MET A 206 3.28 13.38 -5.29
CA MET A 206 2.23 12.86 -4.40
C MET A 206 1.73 13.90 -3.40
N LEU A 207 2.63 14.72 -2.83
CA LEU A 207 2.30 15.75 -1.84
C LEU A 207 1.89 17.10 -2.45
N GLU A 208 2.33 17.38 -3.67
CA GLU A 208 1.95 18.58 -4.41
C GLU A 208 0.47 18.54 -4.81
N ASN A 209 -0.03 17.36 -5.16
CA ASN A 209 -1.38 17.15 -5.66
C ASN A 209 -2.34 16.77 -4.53
N PRO A 210 -3.21 17.69 -4.06
CA PRO A 210 -4.06 17.46 -2.89
C PRO A 210 -5.10 16.35 -3.04
N ASN A 211 -5.45 16.01 -4.29
CA ASN A 211 -6.50 15.06 -4.64
C ASN A 211 -5.94 13.73 -5.17
N SER A 212 -4.64 13.47 -4.98
CA SER A 212 -3.97 12.26 -5.46
C SER A 212 -4.48 11.00 -4.77
N CYS A 213 -4.88 11.09 -3.50
CA CYS A 213 -5.39 10.00 -2.68
C CYS A 213 -6.44 10.50 -1.66
N PRO A 214 -7.20 9.59 -1.02
CA PRO A 214 -8.13 9.94 0.05
C PRO A 214 -7.48 10.73 1.20
N GLN A 215 -8.27 11.60 1.84
CA GLN A 215 -7.78 12.52 2.87
C GLN A 215 -7.03 11.80 4.01
N GLN A 216 -7.53 10.67 4.48
CA GLN A 216 -6.93 9.87 5.55
C GLN A 216 -5.50 9.42 5.19
N LEU A 217 -5.29 8.97 3.94
CA LEU A 217 -3.97 8.58 3.45
C LEU A 217 -3.06 9.79 3.30
N ARG A 218 -3.62 10.93 2.90
CA ARG A 218 -2.86 12.18 2.77
C ARG A 218 -2.36 12.71 4.12
N GLU A 219 -3.17 12.64 5.16
CA GLU A 219 -2.75 13.02 6.52
C GLU A 219 -1.59 12.14 6.99
N ALA A 220 -1.67 10.82 6.74
CA ALA A 220 -0.56 9.90 6.99
C ALA A 220 0.70 10.28 6.19
N MET A 221 0.56 10.61 4.89
CA MET A 221 1.69 11.06 4.05
C MET A 221 2.35 12.32 4.59
N ILE A 222 1.58 13.35 4.97
CA ILE A 222 2.13 14.61 5.48
C ILE A 222 2.90 14.36 6.78
N LYS A 223 2.35 13.56 7.68
CA LYS A 223 3.04 13.18 8.93
C LYS A 223 4.35 12.45 8.65
N GLN A 224 4.34 11.46 7.76
CA GLN A 224 5.55 10.71 7.41
C GLN A 224 6.57 11.60 6.70
N PHE A 225 6.13 12.50 5.82
CA PHE A 225 7.00 13.45 5.14
C PHE A 225 7.79 14.31 6.12
N SER A 226 7.16 14.81 7.18
CA SER A 226 7.86 15.55 8.23
C SER A 226 8.93 14.71 8.92
N ASN A 227 8.68 13.42 9.16
CA ASN A 227 9.66 12.52 9.78
C ASN A 227 10.87 12.24 8.88
N PHE A 228 10.66 12.13 7.57
CA PHE A 228 11.71 11.83 6.60
C PHE A 228 12.36 13.07 5.98
N PHE A 229 11.91 14.29 6.32
CA PHE A 229 12.33 15.51 5.62
C PHE A 229 13.84 15.69 5.60
N ASP A 230 14.50 15.52 6.75
CA ASP A 230 15.94 15.73 6.86
C ASP A 230 16.71 14.71 6.00
N TYR A 231 16.26 13.44 5.99
CA TYR A 231 16.78 12.41 5.10
C TYR A 231 16.66 12.82 3.63
N TYR A 232 15.48 13.27 3.17
CA TYR A 232 15.31 13.68 1.78
C TYR A 232 16.20 14.87 1.41
N ALA A 233 16.31 15.84 2.32
CA ALA A 233 17.10 17.05 2.10
C ALA A 233 18.60 16.73 1.99
N ASP A 234 19.11 15.87 2.88
CA ASP A 234 20.51 15.45 2.87
C ASP A 234 20.82 14.59 1.66
N LEU A 235 19.95 13.65 1.30
CA LEU A 235 20.09 12.85 0.08
C LEU A 235 20.18 13.74 -1.18
N CYS A 236 19.38 14.80 -1.26
CA CYS A 236 19.48 15.76 -2.37
C CYS A 236 20.80 16.54 -2.37
N LYS A 237 21.28 17.00 -1.21
CA LYS A 237 22.53 17.76 -1.09
C LYS A 237 23.74 16.90 -1.47
N GLU A 238 23.78 15.64 -1.03
CA GLU A 238 24.84 14.69 -1.35
C GLU A 238 24.92 14.41 -2.86
N ASN A 239 23.76 14.41 -3.54
CA ASN A 239 23.67 14.06 -4.95
C ASN A 239 23.57 15.27 -5.90
N VAL A 240 23.72 16.50 -5.39
CA VAL A 240 23.63 17.73 -6.21
C VAL A 240 24.62 17.76 -7.37
N THR A 241 25.78 17.10 -7.22
CA THR A 241 26.81 17.00 -8.27
C THR A 241 26.38 16.18 -9.49
N LYS A 242 25.30 15.40 -9.36
CA LYS A 242 24.70 14.63 -10.46
C LYS A 242 23.77 15.46 -11.33
N ASP A 243 23.41 16.67 -10.93
CA ASP A 243 22.46 17.49 -11.67
C ASP A 243 22.87 17.68 -13.13
N GLY A 244 21.90 17.47 -14.03
CA GLY A 244 22.10 17.52 -15.48
C GLY A 244 22.77 16.28 -16.09
N GLN A 245 23.32 15.36 -15.29
CA GLN A 245 23.82 14.08 -15.80
C GLN A 245 22.65 13.20 -16.24
N LEU A 246 22.81 12.51 -17.37
CA LEU A 246 21.79 11.61 -17.88
C LEU A 246 21.66 10.38 -16.97
N MET A 247 20.43 10.04 -16.60
CA MET A 247 20.13 8.80 -15.89
C MET A 247 20.42 7.59 -16.78
N ARG A 248 21.22 6.66 -16.26
CA ARG A 248 21.55 5.40 -16.94
C ARG A 248 20.65 4.30 -16.39
N ASP A 249 19.69 3.87 -17.20
CA ASP A 249 18.86 2.72 -16.90
C ASP A 249 19.42 1.49 -17.64
N PRO A 250 19.84 0.43 -16.94
CA PRO A 250 20.40 -0.77 -17.57
C PRO A 250 19.38 -1.56 -18.41
N PHE A 251 18.08 -1.31 -18.24
CA PHE A 251 17.01 -1.85 -19.09
C PHE A 251 16.76 -0.99 -20.34
N GLY A 252 17.50 0.10 -20.52
CA GLY A 252 17.45 0.94 -21.71
C GLY A 252 16.33 1.98 -21.71
N GLU A 253 15.63 2.20 -20.60
CA GLU A 253 14.59 3.23 -20.51
C GLU A 253 15.19 4.65 -20.51
N HIS A 254 14.58 5.55 -21.28
CA HIS A 254 14.91 6.97 -21.25
C HIS A 254 14.19 7.66 -20.08
N ARG A 255 14.96 8.02 -19.04
CA ARG A 255 14.45 8.62 -17.79
C ARG A 255 14.70 10.12 -17.68
N GLY A 256 15.49 10.70 -18.58
CA GLY A 256 15.94 12.09 -18.51
C GLY A 256 17.23 12.24 -17.70
N SER A 257 17.42 13.38 -17.05
CA SER A 257 18.60 13.70 -16.25
C SER A 257 18.26 13.86 -14.77
N PHE A 258 19.27 13.72 -13.90
CA PHE A 258 19.10 14.01 -12.47
C PHE A 258 18.85 15.50 -12.22
N GLN A 259 17.98 15.80 -11.25
CA GLN A 259 17.49 17.15 -10.91
C GLN A 259 17.35 17.35 -9.39
N TYR A 260 18.34 16.92 -8.61
CA TYR A 260 18.32 16.99 -7.14
C TYR A 260 18.18 18.42 -6.60
N SER A 261 18.75 19.45 -7.24
CA SER A 261 18.53 20.85 -6.81
C SER A 261 17.06 21.27 -6.95
N SER A 262 16.39 20.83 -8.03
CA SER A 262 14.98 21.12 -8.25
C SER A 262 14.11 20.38 -7.25
N ILE A 263 14.40 19.09 -7.00
CA ILE A 263 13.73 18.29 -5.98
C ILE A 263 13.89 18.91 -4.59
N LEU A 264 15.10 19.30 -4.19
CA LEU A 264 15.35 19.96 -2.90
C LEU A 264 14.52 21.26 -2.76
N THR A 265 14.42 22.04 -3.84
CA THR A 265 13.59 23.25 -3.85
C THR A 265 12.11 22.91 -3.60
N ARG A 266 11.58 21.89 -4.27
CA ARG A 266 10.20 21.41 -4.11
C ARG A 266 9.94 20.88 -2.69
N LEU A 267 10.88 20.10 -2.14
CA LEU A 267 10.80 19.58 -0.77
C LEU A 267 10.70 20.72 0.26
N ASN A 268 11.55 21.75 0.15
CA ASN A 268 11.50 22.91 1.04
C ASN A 268 10.18 23.68 0.91
N GLN A 269 9.65 23.84 -0.31
CA GLN A 269 8.34 24.46 -0.53
C GLN A 269 7.22 23.66 0.14
N LEU A 270 7.25 22.33 0.04
CA LEU A 270 6.30 21.44 0.72
C LEU A 270 6.39 21.55 2.24
N LYS A 271 7.61 21.56 2.81
CA LYS A 271 7.82 21.75 4.25
C LYS A 271 7.21 23.06 4.74
N ASN A 272 7.56 24.18 4.10
CA ASN A 272 7.01 25.49 4.44
C ASN A 272 5.47 25.51 4.31
N LYS A 273 4.92 24.87 3.27
CA LYS A 273 3.47 24.77 3.06
C LYS A 273 2.78 24.04 4.23
N PHE A 274 3.32 22.92 4.68
CA PHE A 274 2.70 22.13 5.75
C PHE A 274 2.93 22.70 7.15
N GLU A 275 4.08 23.33 7.42
CA GLU A 275 4.33 24.03 8.69
C GLU A 275 3.36 25.21 8.88
N ASN A 276 3.14 26.02 7.84
CA ASN A 276 2.18 27.13 7.89
C ASN A 276 0.72 26.67 8.07
N GLN A 277 0.38 25.47 7.59
CA GLN A 277 -0.96 24.88 7.78
C GLN A 277 -1.15 24.41 9.23
N SER A 278 -0.11 23.85 9.85
CA SER A 278 -0.14 23.42 11.25
C SER A 278 -0.29 24.61 12.22
N SER A 279 0.40 25.74 11.97
CA SER A 279 0.29 26.95 12.80
C SER A 279 -1.09 27.64 12.76
N SER A 280 -1.96 27.25 11.81
CA SER A 280 -3.33 27.79 11.71
C SER A 280 -4.38 26.88 12.37
N ASN A 281 -4.02 25.64 12.72
CA ASN A 281 -4.94 24.59 13.17
C ASN A 281 -4.47 23.94 14.49
N GLU A 282 -3.99 24.73 15.46
CA GLU A 282 -3.69 24.24 16.81
C GLU A 282 -4.98 23.97 17.61
N GLN A 283 -5.69 22.91 17.25
CA GLN A 283 -6.49 22.11 18.18
C GLN A 283 -6.21 20.64 17.86
N GLU A 284 -5.54 19.95 18.79
CA GLU A 284 -5.20 18.53 18.70
C GLU A 284 -6.40 17.68 18.30
N GLN A 285 -6.37 17.09 17.11
CA GLN A 285 -7.21 15.93 16.80
C GLN A 285 -6.29 14.76 16.48
N LYS A 286 -6.29 13.77 17.39
CA LYS A 286 -5.86 12.39 17.10
C LYS A 286 -6.43 11.98 15.74
N PRO A 287 -5.71 11.18 14.92
CA PRO A 287 -6.28 10.67 13.68
C PRO A 287 -7.56 9.91 14.00
N LYS A 288 -8.70 10.55 13.74
CA LYS A 288 -10.02 9.92 13.92
C LYS A 288 -10.19 8.99 12.74
N ILE A 289 -10.30 7.70 13.03
CA ILE A 289 -10.85 6.75 12.05
C ILE A 289 -12.20 7.34 11.63
N ASP A 290 -12.39 7.56 10.33
CA ASP A 290 -13.61 8.19 9.86
C ASP A 290 -14.83 7.33 10.26
N SER A 291 -15.99 7.98 10.43
CA SER A 291 -17.21 7.33 10.92
C SER A 291 -17.55 6.06 10.12
N TYR A 292 -17.31 6.06 8.82
CA TYR A 292 -17.58 4.90 7.96
C TYR A 292 -16.61 3.75 8.24
N THR A 293 -15.30 4.02 8.28
CA THR A 293 -14.30 3.02 8.66
C THR A 293 -14.55 2.48 10.07
N GLN A 294 -14.96 3.33 11.00
CA GLN A 294 -15.33 2.91 12.36
C GLN A 294 -16.57 2.01 12.36
N LYS A 295 -17.59 2.31 11.53
CA LYS A 295 -18.75 1.44 11.32
C LYS A 295 -18.34 0.07 10.76
N ILE A 296 -17.39 0.01 9.82
CA ILE A 296 -16.86 -1.27 9.32
C ILE A 296 -16.27 -2.08 10.47
N ILE A 297 -15.38 -1.47 11.27
CA ILE A 297 -14.71 -2.12 12.41
C ILE A 297 -15.73 -2.63 13.43
N ASN A 298 -16.70 -1.80 13.81
CA ASN A 298 -17.72 -2.14 14.79
C ASN A 298 -18.67 -3.25 14.29
N SER A 299 -19.05 -3.25 13.00
CA SER A 299 -19.94 -4.27 12.41
C SER A 299 -19.37 -5.70 12.45
N VAL A 300 -18.04 -5.83 12.52
CA VAL A 300 -17.36 -7.13 12.66
C VAL A 300 -17.39 -7.63 14.10
N GLN A 301 -17.44 -6.73 15.09
CA GLN A 301 -17.49 -7.08 16.51
C GLN A 301 -18.88 -7.51 16.97
N THR A 302 -19.95 -6.99 16.34
CA THR A 302 -21.34 -7.27 16.74
C THR A 302 -22.02 -8.41 15.96
N ASN A 303 -21.35 -9.00 14.95
CA ASN A 303 -21.95 -9.98 14.01
C ASN A 303 -23.23 -9.46 13.31
N ASP A 304 -23.47 -8.15 13.28
CA ASP A 304 -24.68 -7.60 12.70
C ASP A 304 -24.52 -7.39 11.19
N SER A 305 -25.32 -8.12 10.43
CA SER A 305 -25.30 -8.15 8.96
C SER A 305 -26.34 -7.22 8.31
N THR A 306 -27.12 -6.49 9.12
CA THR A 306 -28.30 -5.74 8.65
C THR A 306 -28.01 -4.34 8.11
N LEU A 307 -26.81 -3.78 8.30
CA LEU A 307 -26.51 -2.38 7.92
C LEU A 307 -26.19 -2.13 6.44
N ILE A 308 -26.43 -3.08 5.53
CA ILE A 308 -26.05 -2.90 4.12
C ILE A 308 -27.17 -3.39 3.20
N SER A 309 -28.15 -2.51 2.97
CA SER A 309 -28.93 -2.53 1.74
C SER A 309 -28.35 -1.48 0.78
N ASN A 310 -28.08 -1.89 -0.45
CA ASN A 310 -27.63 -0.98 -1.51
C ASN A 310 -28.83 -0.11 -1.91
N GLY A 311 -28.74 1.19 -1.63
CA GLY A 311 -29.69 2.19 -2.12
C GLY A 311 -30.88 2.41 -1.18
N ASP A 312 -30.75 3.47 -0.39
CA ASP A 312 -31.79 4.32 0.23
C ASP A 312 -31.36 4.64 1.67
N MET A 313 -30.57 5.70 1.82
CA MET A 313 -30.30 6.32 3.12
C MET A 313 -30.78 7.76 3.00
N ASP A 314 -31.94 8.04 3.59
CA ASP A 314 -32.51 9.39 3.66
C ASP A 314 -31.52 10.33 4.36
N LEU A 315 -31.23 11.45 3.70
CA LEU A 315 -30.24 12.45 4.12
C LEU A 315 -30.68 13.30 5.33
N ASP A 316 -31.83 12.97 5.94
CA ASP A 316 -32.44 13.79 6.99
C ASP A 316 -32.06 13.36 8.44
N ASP A 317 -31.45 12.18 8.63
CA ASP A 317 -31.00 11.71 9.96
C ASP A 317 -29.61 12.25 10.38
N ILE A 318 -29.00 13.14 9.59
CA ILE A 318 -27.66 13.69 9.85
C ILE A 318 -27.67 14.93 10.76
N PHE A 319 -28.83 15.52 11.06
CA PHE A 319 -28.91 16.83 11.73
C PHE A 319 -29.80 16.95 12.97
N ASN A 320 -30.21 15.87 13.62
CA ASN A 320 -30.91 15.99 14.92
C ASN A 320 -30.47 14.92 15.91
N ASN A 321 -29.81 15.38 16.97
CA ASN A 321 -29.64 14.84 18.33
C ASN A 321 -28.46 15.65 18.90
N ASP A 322 -28.63 16.95 19.13
CA ASP A 322 -29.20 17.56 20.35
C ASP A 322 -28.57 16.99 21.62
N ASP A 323 -27.81 17.86 22.27
CA ASP A 323 -27.04 17.63 23.48
C ASP A 323 -27.97 17.19 24.62
N GLY A 324 -27.70 16.02 25.18
CA GLY A 324 -28.36 15.52 26.38
C GLY A 324 -27.31 14.93 27.31
N ASP A 325 -26.98 15.68 28.34
CA ASP A 325 -26.13 15.31 29.46
C ASP A 325 -26.62 13.98 30.10
N GLU A 326 -25.73 13.00 30.23
CA GLU A 326 -25.94 11.85 31.13
C GLU A 326 -24.99 12.00 32.33
N GLU A 327 -25.60 12.17 33.50
CA GLU A 327 -24.98 12.30 34.81
C GLU A 327 -24.35 10.98 35.28
N ASP A 328 -23.23 11.09 35.99
CA ASP A 328 -22.50 10.02 36.66
C ASP A 328 -23.30 9.49 37.88
N ASP A 329 -23.53 8.19 37.96
CA ASP A 329 -23.95 7.49 39.19
C ASP A 329 -22.76 6.70 39.76
N GLU A 330 -22.24 7.17 40.91
CA GLU A 330 -21.30 6.47 41.80
C GLU A 330 -22.09 5.55 42.75
N GLU A 331 -21.81 4.24 42.75
CA GLU A 331 -22.34 3.30 43.76
C GLU A 331 -21.33 3.12 44.93
N GLU A 332 -21.77 3.49 46.12
CA GLU A 332 -21.12 3.30 47.43
C GLU A 332 -21.23 1.83 47.89
N GLU A 333 -20.12 1.22 48.33
CA GLU A 333 -20.14 -0.04 49.10
C GLU A 333 -20.02 0.27 50.61
N GLU A 334 -21.08 -0.05 51.36
CA GLU A 334 -21.15 0.07 52.83
C GLU A 334 -20.47 -1.09 53.57
N GLU A 335 -19.81 -0.71 54.66
CA GLU A 335 -19.09 -1.46 55.67
C GLU A 335 -20.05 -2.17 56.66
N TYR A 336 -19.83 -3.45 56.96
CA TYR A 336 -20.45 -4.13 58.10
C TYR A 336 -19.40 -4.87 58.92
N ASP A 337 -19.14 -4.34 60.11
CA ASP A 337 -18.44 -4.97 61.23
C ASP A 337 -19.46 -5.18 62.36
N ASP A 338 -19.52 -6.39 62.94
CA ASP A 338 -19.93 -6.51 64.34
C ASP A 338 -19.32 -7.76 65.01
N HIS A 339 -18.81 -7.53 66.21
CA HIS A 339 -17.99 -8.39 67.06
C HIS A 339 -18.82 -9.25 68.03
N LEU A 340 -18.24 -10.35 68.54
CA LEU A 340 -18.05 -10.71 69.98
C LEU A 340 -17.74 -12.22 70.12
N GLU A 341 -16.48 -12.58 70.47
CA GLU A 341 -16.00 -13.03 71.81
C GLU A 341 -16.59 -14.37 72.30
N GLN A 342 -15.90 -15.32 72.93
CA GLN A 342 -14.52 -15.57 73.35
C GLN A 342 -14.45 -17.04 73.82
N SER A 343 -13.23 -17.59 73.91
CA SER A 343 -12.71 -18.41 75.02
C SER A 343 -12.35 -19.90 74.76
N GLU A 344 -11.05 -20.14 75.00
CA GLU A 344 -10.41 -21.26 75.71
C GLU A 344 -9.82 -22.51 74.99
N LYS A 345 -8.47 -22.53 75.08
CA LYS A 345 -7.58 -23.58 75.61
C LYS A 345 -6.90 -24.59 74.65
N ASP A 346 -5.61 -24.29 74.41
CA ASP A 346 -4.46 -25.22 74.39
C ASP A 346 -4.54 -26.28 75.52
N PRO A 347 -3.91 -27.48 75.46
CA PRO A 347 -2.50 -27.61 75.08
C PRO A 347 -2.05 -28.91 74.35
N SER A 348 -0.80 -28.85 73.90
CA SER A 348 0.25 -29.89 74.00
C SER A 348 0.30 -31.09 73.04
N ASN A 349 1.39 -31.07 72.25
CA ASN A 349 2.17 -32.17 71.68
C ASN A 349 2.56 -33.21 72.78
N PRO A 350 2.84 -34.51 72.50
CA PRO A 350 4.18 -34.87 71.97
C PRO A 350 4.31 -36.19 71.15
N VAL A 351 5.34 -36.20 70.28
CA VAL A 351 6.47 -37.17 70.09
C VAL A 351 6.85 -37.24 68.62
#